data_AF-A0A931KWQ7-F1
#
_entry.id   AF-A0A931KWQ7-F1
#
_cell.length_a   1.000
_cell.length_b   1.000
_cell.length_c   1.000
_cell.angle_alpha   90.00
_cell.angle_beta   90.00
_cell.angle_gamma   90.00
#
_symmetry.space_group_name_H-M   'P 1'
#
loop_
_entity.id
_entity.type
_entity.pdbx_description
1 polymer ?
#
loop_
_entity_poly.entity_id
_entity_poly.type
_entity_poly.pdbx_seq_one_letter_code
_entity_poly.pdbx_strand_id
1 'polypeptide(L)'
;MVDLRLAPVTLAVDRELQRLGDRETDEVRYLVSLGSDMKLRDEEERASALVRAATHTVDLGGWEPSWDGRGLRLTHGEHTLVLGVSATLLDFVRTG
;
A
#
# COMPACT_ATOMS: atom_id res chain seq x y z
N MET A 1 -17.77 -13.30 -15.35
CA MET A 1 -16.62 -14.12 -14.93
C MET A 1 -15.44 -13.17 -14.80
N VAL A 2 -15.07 -12.80 -13.57
CA VAL A 2 -13.95 -11.89 -13.32
C VAL A 2 -12.67 -12.71 -13.43
N ASP A 3 -11.76 -12.26 -14.28
CA ASP A 3 -10.45 -12.88 -14.48
C ASP A 3 -9.56 -12.54 -13.27
N LEU A 4 -9.35 -13.52 -12.39
CA LEU A 4 -8.55 -13.41 -11.17
C LEU A 4 -7.06 -13.30 -11.52
N ARG A 5 -6.59 -12.09 -11.81
CA ARG A 5 -5.18 -11.81 -12.12
C ARG A 5 -4.35 -11.59 -10.86
N LEU A 6 -4.27 -12.61 -10.02
CA LEU A 6 -3.54 -12.55 -8.75
C LEU A 6 -2.05 -12.19 -8.93
N ALA A 7 -1.33 -12.92 -9.78
CA ALA A 7 0.12 -12.71 -9.94
C ALA A 7 0.47 -11.33 -10.54
N PRO A 8 -0.19 -10.84 -11.60
CA PRO A 8 0.05 -9.48 -12.09
C PRO A 8 -0.24 -8.38 -11.05
N VAL A 9 -1.34 -8.49 -10.30
CA VAL A 9 -1.72 -7.50 -9.29
C VAL A 9 -0.71 -7.49 -8.14
N THR A 10 -0.39 -8.65 -7.59
CA THR A 10 0.56 -8.76 -6.46
C THR A 10 1.96 -8.25 -6.82
N LEU A 11 2.47 -8.59 -8.01
CA LEU A 11 3.77 -8.10 -8.48
C LEU A 11 3.78 -6.59 -8.72
N ALA A 12 2.69 -6.03 -9.25
CA ALA A 12 2.58 -4.59 -9.47
C ALA A 12 2.55 -3.82 -8.14
N VAL A 13 1.76 -4.29 -7.16
CA VAL A 13 1.69 -3.67 -5.84
C VAL A 13 3.01 -3.83 -5.08
N ASP A 14 3.62 -5.02 -5.10
CA ASP A 14 4.93 -5.27 -4.48
C ASP A 14 6.01 -4.33 -5.03
N ARG A 15 6.02 -4.10 -6.35
CA ARG A 15 6.94 -3.15 -6.98
C ARG A 15 6.75 -1.71 -6.47
N GLU A 16 5.51 -1.27 -6.30
CA GLU A 16 5.23 0.07 -5.76
C GLU A 16 5.63 0.18 -4.28
N LEU A 17 5.38 -0.87 -3.50
CA LEU A 17 5.81 -0.94 -2.11
C LEU A 17 7.34 -0.91 -1.98
N GLN A 18 8.07 -1.62 -2.84
CA GLN A 18 9.53 -1.53 -2.92
C GLN A 18 9.99 -0.12 -3.31
N ARG A 19 9.41 0.46 -4.36
CA ARG A 19 9.75 1.82 -4.82
C ARG A 19 9.58 2.87 -3.72
N LEU A 20 8.54 2.75 -2.89
CA LEU A 20 8.32 3.62 -1.74
C LEU A 20 9.28 3.27 -0.59
N GLY A 21 9.48 1.98 -0.31
CA GLY A 21 10.30 1.48 0.78
C GLY A 21 11.81 1.72 0.63
N ASP A 22 12.29 1.91 -0.61
CA ASP A 22 13.69 2.25 -0.93
C ASP A 22 14.04 3.72 -0.64
N ARG A 23 13.11 4.50 -0.09
CA ARG A 23 13.29 5.91 0.25
C ARG A 23 13.44 6.12 1.74
N GLU A 24 13.93 7.28 2.15
CA GLU A 24 13.91 7.69 3.55
C GLU A 24 12.49 8.04 4.02
N THR A 25 12.19 7.90 5.32
CA THR A 25 10.85 8.08 5.89
C THR A 25 10.23 9.44 5.54
N ASP A 26 11.01 10.52 5.53
CA ASP A 26 10.50 11.85 5.19
C ASP A 26 10.16 11.98 3.69
N GLU A 27 10.90 11.31 2.82
CA GLU A 27 10.59 11.25 1.39
C GLU A 27 9.33 10.40 1.14
N VAL A 28 9.16 9.30 1.87
CA VAL A 28 7.91 8.53 1.87
C VAL A 28 6.73 9.42 2.28
N ARG A 29 6.85 10.18 3.38
CA ARG A 29 5.79 11.09 3.84
C ARG A 29 5.42 12.10 2.75
N TYR A 30 6.41 12.67 2.05
CA TYR A 30 6.17 13.60 0.96
C TYR A 30 5.42 12.95 -0.22
N LEU A 31 5.88 11.79 -0.69
CA LEU A 31 5.27 11.09 -1.83
C LEU A 31 3.85 10.60 -1.51
N VAL A 32 3.65 10.09 -0.30
CA VAL A 32 2.35 9.59 0.17
C VAL A 32 1.35 10.73 0.34
N SER A 33 1.76 11.87 0.91
CA SER A 33 0.88 13.04 1.03
C SER A 33 0.48 13.61 -0.32
N LEU A 34 1.43 13.70 -1.27
CA LEU A 34 1.15 14.16 -2.63
C LEU A 34 0.19 13.23 -3.38
N GLY A 35 0.37 11.91 -3.25
CA GLY A 35 -0.42 10.91 -3.95
C GLY A 35 -1.81 10.63 -3.34
N SER A 36 -2.01 10.95 -2.07
CA SER A 36 -3.27 10.67 -1.35
C SER A 36 -4.20 11.86 -1.26
N ASP A 37 -3.72 13.10 -1.39
CA ASP A 37 -4.48 14.32 -1.08
C ASP A 37 -5.12 14.27 0.33
N MET A 38 -4.47 13.54 1.25
CA MET A 38 -4.92 13.33 2.63
C MET A 38 -3.98 14.05 3.61
N LYS A 39 -4.56 14.50 4.73
CA LYS A 39 -3.76 14.86 5.91
C LYS A 39 -3.27 13.56 6.56
N LEU A 40 -2.06 13.59 7.11
CA LEU A 40 -1.37 12.42 7.68
C LEU A 40 -1.22 12.58 9.20
N ARG A 41 -2.32 12.74 9.94
CA ARG A 41 -2.30 13.18 11.34
C ARG A 41 -2.16 12.03 12.33
N ASP A 42 -2.66 10.87 11.96
CA ASP A 42 -2.66 9.67 12.78
C ASP A 42 -2.26 8.44 11.96
N GLU A 43 -2.12 7.31 12.66
CA GLU A 43 -1.70 6.04 12.07
C GLU A 43 -2.67 5.54 11.01
N GLU A 44 -3.98 5.71 11.22
CA GLU A 44 -5.02 5.25 10.30
C GLU A 44 -5.00 6.05 8.99
N GLU A 45 -4.85 7.38 9.08
CA GLU A 45 -4.70 8.25 7.92
C GLU A 45 -3.44 7.93 7.13
N ARG A 46 -2.31 7.68 7.81
CA ARG A 46 -1.05 7.28 7.15
C ARG A 46 -1.14 5.92 6.48
N ALA A 47 -1.75 4.95 7.15
CA ALA A 47 -2.00 3.62 6.60
C ALA A 47 -2.86 3.70 5.33
N SER A 48 -3.98 4.42 5.39
CA SER A 48 -4.89 4.62 4.26
C SER A 48 -4.20 5.35 3.09
N ALA A 49 -3.43 6.40 3.39
CA ALA A 49 -2.68 7.14 2.40
C ALA A 49 -1.59 6.27 1.74
N LEU A 50 -0.88 5.44 2.51
CA LEU A 50 0.13 4.52 1.98
C LEU A 50 -0.50 3.46 1.06
N VAL A 51 -1.62 2.86 1.47
CA VAL A 51 -2.37 1.92 0.62
C VAL A 51 -2.72 2.59 -0.70
N ARG A 52 -3.27 3.79 -0.65
CA ARG A 52 -3.67 4.55 -1.84
C ARG A 52 -2.46 4.88 -2.73
N ALA A 53 -1.35 5.32 -2.14
CA ALA A 53 -0.12 5.60 -2.86
C ALA A 53 0.45 4.34 -3.54
N ALA A 54 0.41 3.18 -2.88
CA ALA A 54 0.90 1.92 -3.41
C ALA A 54 0.01 1.32 -4.52
N THR A 55 -1.25 1.74 -4.63
CA THR A 55 -2.22 1.15 -5.57
C THR A 55 -2.78 2.10 -6.62
N HIS A 56 -2.58 3.42 -6.52
CA HIS A 56 -3.24 4.39 -7.41
C HIS A 56 -2.91 4.22 -8.91
N THR A 57 -1.77 3.62 -9.24
CA THR A 57 -1.32 3.34 -10.63
C THR A 57 -1.55 1.90 -11.05
N VAL A 58 -2.05 1.05 -10.16
CA VAL A 58 -2.21 -0.40 -10.40
C VAL A 58 -3.66 -0.69 -10.78
N ASP A 59 -3.86 -1.37 -11.90
CA ASP A 59 -5.15 -2.02 -12.17
C ASP A 59 -5.29 -3.23 -11.24
N LEU A 60 -6.12 -3.08 -10.21
CA LEU A 60 -6.31 -4.09 -9.18
C LEU A 60 -7.20 -5.25 -9.63
N GLY A 61 -7.84 -5.19 -10.80
CA GLY A 61 -8.61 -6.32 -11.34
C GLY A 61 -9.67 -6.88 -10.38
N GLY A 62 -10.28 -6.02 -9.54
CA GLY A 62 -11.28 -6.39 -8.53
C GLY A 62 -10.72 -6.76 -7.16
N TRP A 63 -9.40 -6.71 -6.95
CA TRP A 63 -8.80 -6.83 -5.62
C TRP A 63 -8.98 -5.55 -4.82
N GLU A 64 -9.38 -5.71 -3.57
CA GLU A 64 -9.58 -4.63 -2.61
C GLU A 64 -8.35 -4.51 -1.71
N PRO A 65 -7.64 -3.36 -1.74
CA PRO A 65 -6.47 -3.15 -0.93
C PRO A 65 -6.84 -2.53 0.42
N SER A 66 -6.20 -2.99 1.47
CA SER A 66 -6.33 -2.44 2.82
C SER A 66 -5.01 -2.56 3.56
N TRP A 67 -4.87 -1.78 4.63
CA TRP A 67 -3.70 -1.90 5.49
C TRP A 67 -3.86 -3.09 6.44
N ASP A 68 -2.77 -3.83 6.62
CA ASP A 68 -2.58 -4.81 7.67
C ASP A 68 -1.39 -4.35 8.52
N GLY A 69 -1.40 -4.60 9.83
CA GLY A 69 -0.32 -4.14 10.73
C GLY A 69 1.10 -4.65 10.38
N ARG A 70 1.22 -5.55 9.39
CA ARG A 70 2.46 -6.11 8.85
C ARG A 70 2.71 -5.75 7.37
N GLY A 71 1.77 -5.08 6.69
CA GLY A 71 1.91 -4.71 5.28
C GLY A 71 0.58 -4.42 4.57
N LEU A 72 0.50 -4.70 3.27
CA LEU A 72 -0.69 -4.40 2.45
C LEU A 72 -1.49 -5.68 2.18
N ARG A 73 -2.75 -5.68 2.63
CA ARG A 73 -3.70 -6.77 2.40
C ARG A 73 -4.42 -6.57 1.08
N LEU A 74 -4.49 -7.62 0.26
CA LEU A 74 -5.33 -7.68 -0.92
C LEU A 74 -6.41 -8.75 -0.72
N THR A 75 -7.67 -8.38 -0.91
CA THR A 75 -8.83 -9.28 -0.79
C THR A 75 -9.60 -9.35 -2.10
N HIS A 76 -10.05 -10.54 -2.51
CA HIS A 76 -10.97 -10.72 -3.63
C HIS A 76 -11.93 -11.88 -3.32
N GLY A 77 -13.17 -11.57 -2.96
CA GLY A 77 -14.12 -12.56 -2.44
C GLY A 77 -13.58 -13.24 -1.18
N GLU A 78 -13.53 -14.56 -1.16
CA GLU A 78 -13.03 -15.35 -0.02
C GLU A 78 -11.48 -15.47 0.01
N HIS A 79 -10.78 -14.92 -0.98
CA HIS A 79 -9.33 -14.99 -1.06
C HIS A 79 -8.69 -13.75 -0.46
N THR A 80 -7.65 -13.94 0.35
CA THR A 80 -6.91 -12.85 0.97
C THR A 80 -5.43 -13.18 1.03
N LEU A 81 -4.59 -12.18 0.81
CA LEU A 81 -3.15 -12.27 1.00
C LEU A 81 -2.62 -10.97 1.62
N VAL A 82 -1.46 -11.06 2.27
CA VAL A 82 -0.76 -9.89 2.82
C VAL A 82 0.62 -9.82 2.19
N LEU A 83 0.91 -8.72 1.52
CA LEU A 83 2.24 -8.37 1.03
C LEU A 83 2.99 -7.69 2.17
N GLY A 84 4.12 -8.27 2.57
CA GLY A 84 5.01 -7.66 3.56
C GLY A 84 5.59 -6.35 3.02
N VAL A 85 5.90 -5.42 3.92
CA VAL A 85 6.50 -4.13 3.57
C VAL A 85 7.81 -3.92 4.31
N SER A 86 8.63 -2.99 3.84
CA SER A 86 9.90 -2.65 4.50
C SER A 86 9.67 -2.04 5.89
N ALA A 87 10.71 -2.10 6.73
CA ALA A 87 10.69 -1.46 8.05
C ALA A 87 10.40 0.05 7.95
N THR A 88 10.94 0.73 6.94
CA THR A 88 10.67 2.15 6.67
C THR A 88 9.18 2.44 6.52
N LEU A 89 8.45 1.61 5.77
CA LEU A 89 7.01 1.81 5.57
C LEU A 89 6.20 1.49 6.84
N LEU A 90 6.62 0.50 7.62
CA LEU A 90 6.02 0.23 8.94
C LEU A 90 6.23 1.40 9.90
N ASP A 91 7.45 1.94 9.94
CA ASP A 91 7.82 3.06 10.81
C ASP A 91 7.10 4.34 10.39
N PHE A 92 6.97 4.60 9.08
CA PHE A 92 6.15 5.69 8.56
C PHE A 92 4.72 5.62 9.09
N VAL A 93 4.07 4.45 9.05
CA VAL A 93 2.69 4.31 9.53
C VAL A 93 2.61 4.52 11.05
N ARG A 94 3.48 3.84 11.81
CA ARG A 94 3.44 3.82 13.29
C ARG A 94 3.87 5.13 13.94
N THR A 95 4.89 5.78 13.38
CA THR A 95 5.63 6.87 14.05
C THR A 95 5.68 8.15 13.25
N GLY A 96 5.19 8.14 12.01
CA GLY A 96 5.20 9.30 11.12
C GLY A 96 4.45 10.52 11.63
#